data_AF-A7SDW0-F1
#
_entry.id   AF-A7SDW0-F1
#
_cell.length_a   1.000
_cell.length_b   1.000
_cell.length_c   1.000
_cell.angle_alpha   90.00
_cell.angle_beta   90.00
_cell.angle_gamma   90.00
#
_symmetry.space_group_name_H-M   'P 1'
#
loop_
_entity.id
_entity.type
_entity.pdbx_description
1 polymer ?
#
loop_
_entity_poly.entity_id
_entity_poly.type
_entity_poly.pdbx_seq_one_letter_code
_entity_poly.pdbx_strand_id
1 'polypeptide(L)'
;FEYKAGQYCFLCVPGVSMFEWHPFSISSSPHEATVSLHIRVLGDWTQQLYDYVKDTRPINVYIDGPYGAPGVDVDGDRYKVFLFVSGGIGITPMQSICNDILHQRRRGRDIRKVIFVWSVRD
;
A
#
# COMPACT_ATOMS: atom_id res chain seq x y z
N PHE A 1 -11.13 -10.10 0.17
CA PHE A 1 -10.66 -9.00 1.02
C PHE A 1 -10.91 -7.72 0.24
N GLU A 2 -11.88 -6.91 0.66
CA GLU A 2 -12.23 -5.65 -0.02
C GLU A 2 -11.59 -4.48 0.73
N TYR A 3 -11.01 -3.53 -0.01
CA TYR A 3 -10.36 -2.35 0.55
C TYR A 3 -10.40 -1.18 -0.43
N LYS A 4 -10.07 0.02 0.06
CA LYS A 4 -9.91 1.25 -0.72
C LYS A 4 -8.45 1.61 -0.90
N ALA A 5 -8.14 2.27 -2.00
CA ALA A 5 -6.79 2.69 -2.29
C ALA A 5 -6.22 3.60 -1.17
N GLY A 6 -4.97 3.33 -0.79
CA GLY A 6 -4.29 4.06 0.29
C GLY A 6 -4.61 3.59 1.72
N GLN A 7 -5.46 2.59 1.91
CA GLN A 7 -5.65 1.93 3.21
C GLN A 7 -4.44 1.08 3.60
N TYR A 8 -4.37 0.70 4.88
CA TYR A 8 -3.36 -0.19 5.42
C TYR A 8 -4.00 -1.39 6.12
N CYS A 9 -3.22 -2.43 6.39
CA CYS A 9 -3.65 -3.58 7.19
C CYS A 9 -2.58 -3.93 8.22
N PHE A 10 -2.96 -4.70 9.23
CA PHE A 10 -2.02 -5.34 10.14
C PHE A 10 -1.65 -6.72 9.61
N LEU A 11 -0.35 -7.00 9.59
CA LEU A 11 0.22 -8.27 9.15
C LEU A 11 0.77 -9.01 10.37
N CYS A 12 0.36 -10.27 10.53
CA CYS A 12 0.98 -11.21 11.44
C CYS A 12 1.60 -12.36 10.63
N VAL A 13 2.84 -12.72 10.95
CA VAL A 13 3.59 -13.79 10.28
C VAL A 13 4.02 -14.79 11.35
N PRO A 14 3.25 -15.89 11.57
CA PRO A 14 3.52 -16.83 12.66
C PRO A 14 4.90 -17.47 12.61
N GLY A 15 5.48 -17.60 11.41
CA GLY A 15 6.85 -18.09 11.22
C GLY A 15 7.94 -17.13 11.68
N VAL A 16 7.60 -15.87 11.96
CA VAL A 16 8.48 -14.83 12.51
C VAL A 16 8.13 -14.56 13.97
N SER A 17 6.86 -14.25 14.25
CA SER A 17 6.34 -14.06 15.61
C SER A 17 4.85 -14.41 15.65
N MET A 18 4.45 -15.25 16.61
CA MET A 18 3.07 -15.78 16.67
C MET A 18 2.02 -14.75 17.08
N PHE A 19 2.40 -13.68 17.77
CA PHE A 19 1.44 -12.75 18.39
C PHE A 19 1.66 -11.28 18.02
N GLU A 20 2.68 -10.98 17.22
CA GLU A 20 2.95 -9.62 16.78
C GLU A 20 2.21 -9.27 15.49
N TRP A 21 1.57 -8.10 15.51
CA TRP A 21 0.84 -7.53 14.39
C TRP A 21 1.47 -6.19 14.03
N HIS A 22 1.94 -6.06 12.78
CA HIS A 22 2.63 -4.85 12.31
C HIS A 22 1.85 -4.17 11.19
N PRO A 23 1.65 -2.84 11.24
CA PRO A 23 0.85 -2.14 10.24
C PRO A 23 1.65 -1.87 8.95
N PHE A 24 1.06 -2.15 7.79
CA PHE A 24 1.62 -1.85 6.47
C PHE A 24 0.57 -1.32 5.50
N SER A 25 0.90 -0.24 4.79
CA SER A 25 0.05 0.29 3.72
C SER A 25 -0.08 -0.72 2.58
N ILE A 26 -1.31 -0.89 2.11
CA ILE A 26 -1.59 -1.72 0.94
C ILE A 26 -1.15 -0.94 -0.29
N SER A 27 -0.17 -1.49 -1.01
CA SER A 27 0.46 -0.84 -2.16
C SER A 27 -0.23 -1.11 -3.48
N SER A 28 -0.96 -2.22 -3.59
CA SER A 28 -1.81 -2.54 -4.74
C SER A 28 -3.11 -1.72 -4.71
N SER A 29 -3.73 -1.50 -5.87
CA SER A 29 -5.06 -0.89 -5.96
C SER A 29 -6.20 -1.91 -5.83
N PRO A 30 -7.40 -1.50 -5.38
CA PRO A 30 -8.54 -2.40 -5.15
C PRO A 30 -9.01 -3.21 -6.37
N HIS A 31 -8.67 -2.78 -7.58
CA HIS A 31 -9.01 -3.47 -8.82
C HIS A 31 -8.00 -4.56 -9.21
N GLU A 32 -6.88 -4.67 -8.51
CA GLU A 32 -5.87 -5.70 -8.76
C GLU A 32 -6.28 -7.06 -8.16
N ALA A 33 -5.82 -8.16 -8.76
CA ALA A 33 -6.19 -9.51 -8.34
C ALA A 33 -5.53 -9.95 -7.01
N THR A 34 -4.43 -9.30 -6.62
CA THR A 34 -3.62 -9.66 -5.46
C THR A 34 -3.37 -8.45 -4.57
N VAL A 35 -3.42 -8.65 -3.25
CA VAL A 35 -3.01 -7.64 -2.27
C VAL A 35 -1.48 -7.65 -2.17
N SER A 36 -0.85 -6.51 -2.41
CA SER A 36 0.60 -6.35 -2.33
C SER A 36 1.00 -5.42 -1.19
N LEU A 37 1.99 -5.84 -0.40
CA LEU A 37 2.63 -5.05 0.65
C LEU A 37 4.10 -4.83 0.29
N HIS A 38 4.59 -3.60 0.43
CA HIS A 38 6.01 -3.28 0.29
C HIS A 38 6.55 -2.89 1.67
N ILE A 39 7.46 -3.71 2.20
CA ILE A 39 7.98 -3.60 3.56
C ILE A 39 9.45 -3.20 3.48
N ARG A 40 9.80 -2.04 4.05
CA ARG A 40 11.20 -1.65 4.22
C ARG A 40 11.75 -2.26 5.50
N VAL A 41 12.96 -2.81 5.43
CA VAL A 41 13.68 -3.33 6.60
C VAL A 41 14.21 -2.15 7.41
N LEU A 42 13.63 -1.91 8.58
CA LEU A 42 13.94 -0.76 9.46
C LEU A 42 14.13 -1.13 10.94
N GLY A 43 13.73 -2.32 11.35
CA GLY A 43 13.86 -2.79 12.73
C GLY A 43 13.81 -4.32 12.82
N ASP A 44 13.93 -4.80 14.06
CA ASP A 44 14.16 -6.22 14.37
C ASP A 44 13.15 -7.15 13.70
N TRP A 45 11.85 -6.86 13.82
CA TRP A 45 10.81 -7.69 13.22
C TRP A 45 10.90 -7.73 11.69
N THR A 46 11.09 -6.58 11.05
CA THR A 46 11.22 -6.51 9.58
C THR A 46 12.50 -7.17 9.07
N GLN A 47 13.56 -7.17 9.87
CA GLN A 47 14.81 -7.89 9.56
C GLN A 47 14.60 -9.41 9.66
N GLN A 48 13.97 -9.88 10.73
CA GLN A 48 13.63 -11.29 10.88
C GLN A 48 12.69 -11.77 9.77
N LEU A 49 11.69 -10.96 9.40
CA LEU A 49 10.83 -11.26 8.25
C LEU A 49 11.64 -11.37 6.97
N TYR A 50 12.54 -10.42 6.70
CA TYR A 50 13.39 -10.45 5.50
C TYR A 50 14.25 -11.70 5.43
N ASP A 51 14.84 -12.12 6.54
CA ASP A 51 15.64 -13.34 6.60
C ASP A 51 14.79 -14.61 6.47
N TYR A 52 13.63 -14.66 7.13
CA TYR A 52 12.69 -15.79 7.04
C TYR A 52 12.20 -16.07 5.61
N VAL A 53 11.87 -15.02 4.85
CA VAL A 53 11.36 -15.15 3.47
C VAL A 53 12.45 -15.43 2.43
N LYS A 54 13.73 -15.45 2.79
CA LYS A 54 14.80 -15.91 1.87
C LYS A 54 14.70 -17.42 1.67
N ASP A 55 14.52 -18.15 2.76
CA ASP A 55 14.59 -19.61 2.77
C ASP A 55 13.21 -20.28 2.77
N THR A 56 12.15 -19.56 3.14
CA THR A 56 10.79 -20.11 3.22
C THR A 56 9.84 -19.41 2.26
N ARG A 57 9.37 -20.13 1.23
CA ARG A 57 8.29 -19.71 0.33
C ARG A 57 7.48 -20.93 -0.14
N PRO A 58 6.13 -20.91 -0.10
CA PRO A 58 5.26 -19.82 0.39
C PRO A 58 5.26 -19.71 1.93
N ILE A 59 4.86 -18.55 2.46
CA ILE A 59 4.69 -18.32 3.91
C ILE A 59 3.20 -18.19 4.25
N ASN A 60 2.82 -18.63 5.44
CA ASN A 60 1.51 -18.36 5.99
C ASN A 60 1.51 -17.01 6.68
N VAL A 61 0.48 -16.20 6.41
CA VAL A 61 0.29 -14.89 7.01
C VAL A 61 -1.16 -14.71 7.45
N TYR A 62 -1.36 -13.92 8.48
CA TYR A 62 -2.67 -13.42 8.89
C TYR A 62 -2.75 -11.92 8.60
N ILE A 63 -3.90 -11.49 8.10
CA ILE A 63 -4.17 -10.09 7.74
C ILE A 63 -5.40 -9.65 8.54
N ASP A 64 -5.27 -8.49 9.19
CA ASP A 64 -6.36 -7.81 9.86
C ASP A 64 -6.55 -6.41 9.26
N GLY A 65 -7.78 -6.04 8.95
CA GLY A 65 -8.14 -4.80 8.24
C GLY A 65 -9.18 -5.00 7.13
N PRO A 66 -9.31 -4.03 6.21
CA PRO A 66 -8.47 -2.84 6.03
C PRO A 66 -8.76 -1.72 7.04
N TYR A 67 -7.79 -0.82 7.22
CA TYR A 67 -7.85 0.35 8.10
C TYR A 67 -7.44 1.64 7.39
N GLY A 68 -7.89 2.76 7.97
CA GLY A 68 -7.61 4.11 7.48
C GLY A 68 -8.52 4.52 6.31
N ALA A 69 -8.44 5.79 5.93
CA ALA A 69 -8.99 6.32 4.70
C ALA A 69 -8.19 7.58 4.34
N PRO A 70 -8.00 7.91 3.05
CA PRO A 70 -7.44 9.19 2.67
C PRO A 70 -8.27 10.33 3.29
N GLY A 71 -7.61 11.31 3.90
CA GLY A 71 -8.29 12.49 4.48
C GLY A 71 -8.84 13.47 3.42
N VAL A 72 -8.70 13.12 2.14
CA VAL A 72 -9.16 13.89 0.99
C VAL A 72 -10.07 13.02 0.14
N ASP A 73 -11.07 13.64 -0.49
CA ASP A 73 -11.98 12.96 -1.41
C ASP A 73 -11.24 12.57 -2.70
N VAL A 74 -10.71 11.35 -2.73
CA VAL A 74 -10.01 10.78 -3.89
C VAL A 74 -10.96 10.14 -4.89
N ASP A 75 -12.14 9.71 -4.45
CA ASP A 75 -13.10 8.93 -5.24
C ASP A 75 -14.13 9.82 -5.95
N GLY A 76 -14.45 11.00 -5.41
CA GLY A 76 -15.45 11.92 -5.95
C GLY A 76 -14.93 12.82 -7.08
N ASP A 77 -15.84 13.43 -7.84
CA ASP A 77 -15.52 14.25 -9.02
C ASP A 77 -15.04 15.68 -8.69
N ARG A 78 -14.82 15.97 -7.41
CA ARG A 78 -14.40 17.29 -6.93
C ARG A 78 -13.04 17.70 -7.49
N TYR A 79 -12.11 16.76 -7.61
CA TYR A 79 -10.74 17.02 -8.04
C TYR A 79 -10.43 16.35 -9.37
N LYS A 80 -9.81 17.11 -10.27
CA LYS A 80 -9.41 16.65 -11.62
C LYS A 80 -7.89 16.65 -11.82
N VAL A 81 -7.16 17.23 -10.87
CA VAL A 81 -5.70 17.34 -10.88
C VAL A 81 -5.19 16.81 -9.55
N PHE A 82 -4.27 15.85 -9.61
CA PHE A 82 -3.72 15.18 -8.44
C PHE A 82 -2.20 15.39 -8.39
N LEU A 83 -1.69 15.80 -7.22
CA LEU A 83 -0.26 15.90 -6.93
C LEU A 83 0.06 14.98 -5.75
N PHE A 84 0.87 13.96 -6.01
CA PHE A 84 1.41 13.07 -4.99
C PHE A 84 2.82 13.50 -4.63
N VAL A 85 3.12 13.59 -3.33
CA VAL A 85 4.45 13.92 -2.83
C VAL A 85 4.82 12.90 -1.75
N SER A 86 5.70 11.95 -2.09
CA SER A 86 6.13 10.88 -1.19
C SER A 86 7.63 10.92 -0.91
N GLY A 87 8.00 10.41 0.27
CA GLY A 87 9.39 10.20 0.68
C GLY A 87 9.64 8.74 1.09
N GLY A 88 10.69 8.12 0.55
CA GLY A 88 11.10 6.75 0.91
C GLY A 88 9.95 5.73 0.79
N ILE A 89 9.75 4.91 1.83
CA ILE A 89 8.68 3.87 1.86
C ILE A 89 7.26 4.46 1.93
N GLY A 90 7.12 5.77 2.21
CA GLY A 90 5.83 6.47 2.18
C GLY A 90 5.22 6.56 0.77
N ILE A 91 5.89 6.05 -0.26
CA ILE A 91 5.34 5.87 -1.61
C ILE A 91 4.16 4.88 -1.62
N THR A 92 4.13 3.90 -0.73
CA THR A 92 3.21 2.76 -0.80
C THR A 92 1.72 3.12 -0.84
N PRO A 93 1.16 3.95 0.06
CA PRO A 93 -0.25 4.35 -0.06
C PRO A 93 -0.48 5.24 -1.28
N MET A 94 0.50 6.06 -1.68
CA MET A 94 0.37 6.96 -2.82
C MET A 94 0.36 6.21 -4.15
N GLN A 95 1.13 5.14 -4.26
CA GLN A 95 1.11 4.24 -5.41
C GLN A 95 -0.27 3.60 -5.58
N SER A 96 -0.85 3.08 -4.48
CA SER A 96 -2.18 2.48 -4.50
C SER A 96 -3.24 3.48 -4.96
N ILE A 97 -3.24 4.71 -4.44
CA ILE A 97 -4.17 5.77 -4.85
C ILE A 97 -3.95 6.20 -6.30
N CYS A 98 -2.69 6.39 -6.70
CA CYS A 98 -2.34 6.82 -8.06
C CYS A 98 -2.81 5.80 -9.10
N ASN A 99 -2.53 4.52 -8.88
CA ASN A 99 -2.95 3.44 -9.76
C ASN A 99 -4.48 3.37 -9.86
N ASP A 100 -5.19 3.57 -8.75
CA ASP A 100 -6.66 3.55 -8.77
C ASP A 100 -7.25 4.75 -9.54
N ILE A 101 -6.70 5.96 -9.36
CA ILE A 101 -7.10 7.15 -10.14
C ILE A 101 -6.83 6.94 -11.64
N LEU A 102 -5.68 6.35 -12.00
CA LEU A 102 -5.36 6.03 -13.39
C LEU A 102 -6.33 4.99 -13.97
N HIS A 103 -6.73 4.00 -13.17
CA HIS A 103 -7.75 3.02 -13.55
C HIS A 103 -9.13 3.69 -13.75
N GLN A 104 -9.56 4.57 -12.84
CA GLN A 104 -10.81 5.32 -12.98
C GLN A 104 -10.80 6.26 -14.19
N ARG A 105 -9.65 6.88 -14.51
CA ARG A 105 -9.47 7.68 -15.73
C ARG A 105 -9.73 6.85 -16.99
N ARG A 106 -9.21 5.62 -17.04
CA ARG A 106 -9.46 4.69 -18.16
C ARG A 106 -10.94 4.32 -18.29
N ARG A 107 -11.70 4.41 -17.20
CA ARG A 107 -13.15 4.16 -17.15
C ARG A 107 -14.01 5.41 -17.37
N GLY A 108 -13.41 6.53 -17.75
CA GLY A 108 -14.12 7.74 -18.18
C GLY A 108 -14.19 8.87 -17.14
N ARG A 109 -13.56 8.72 -15.95
CA ARG A 109 -13.47 9.83 -15.00
C ARG A 109 -12.62 10.97 -15.58
N ASP A 110 -13.09 12.22 -15.48
CA ASP A 110 -12.41 13.43 -16.01
C ASP A 110 -11.19 13.81 -15.17
N ILE A 111 -10.13 13.00 -15.27
CA ILE A 111 -8.82 13.25 -14.67
C ILE A 111 -7.95 13.98 -15.70
N ARG A 112 -7.67 15.25 -15.43
CA ARG A 112 -6.91 16.14 -16.31
C ARG A 112 -5.41 15.97 -16.16
N LYS A 113 -4.92 15.80 -14.94
CA LYS A 113 -3.47 15.69 -14.67
C LYS A 113 -3.17 14.90 -13.40
N VAL A 114 -2.14 14.08 -13.46
CA VAL A 114 -1.56 13.39 -12.30
C VAL A 114 -0.06 13.70 -12.30
N ILE A 115 0.45 14.23 -11.19
CA ILE A 115 1.88 14.48 -10.99
C ILE A 115 2.31 13.65 -9.79
N PHE A 116 3.38 12.88 -9.97
CA PHE A 116 3.95 12.06 -8.90
C PHE A 116 5.37 12.54 -8.61
N VAL A 117 5.59 13.07 -7.41
CA VAL A 117 6.90 13.48 -6.90
C VAL A 117 7.31 12.47 -5.84
N TRP A 118 8.43 11.78 -6.09
CA TRP A 118 9.00 10.81 -5.15
C TRP A 118 10.43 11.20 -4.83
N SER A 119 10.72 11.37 -3.54
CA SER A 119 12.05 11.63 -3.03
C SER A 119 12.58 10.41 -2.30
N VAL A 120 13.74 9.94 -2.70
CA VAL A 120 14.43 8.81 -2.06
C VAL A 120 15.80 9.30 -1.62
N ARG A 121 16.20 8.88 -0.42
CA ARG A 121 17.59 8.97 0.03
C ARG A 121 18.14 7.55 -0.04
N ASP A 122 19.32 7.41 -0.64
CA ASP A 122 20.10 6.17 -0.62
C ASP A 122 20.42 5.76 0.83
#